data_AF-A0A355BNX8-F1
#
_entry.id   AF-A0A355BNX8-F1
#
_cell.length_a   1.000
_cell.length_b   1.000
_cell.length_c   1.000
_cell.angle_alpha   90.00
_cell.angle_beta   90.00
_cell.angle_gamma   90.00
#
_symmetry.space_group_name_H-M   'P 1'
#
loop_
_entity.id
_entity.type
_entity.pdbx_description
1 polymer ?
#
loop_
_entity_poly.entity_id
_entity_poly.type
_entity_poly.pdbx_seq_one_letter_code
_entity_poly.pdbx_strand_id
1 'polypeptide(L)'
;EDTLGAFAVLVSENDGVNPIVRTDVIGRHTIGSGASPQAVMTAIVTNPLDRVGISLKDIDRFAPELQNPEITVPAGAGNVPEANYKMIAALGVKRGDLERKELLSFVAEHGMPGYAPTQGHIPSGVPFLGAGRDMILEGSIKNFMLIGKGSLFLARLTNLFDGISIVVEKNPGLEAEQVGGVSADEVRRLIAEAMRELAQTLA
;
A
#
# COMPACT_ATOMS: atom_id res chain seq x y z
N GLU A 1 -2.14 -8.21 24.22
CA GLU A 1 -2.97 -8.25 23.00
C GLU A 1 -3.88 -9.45 23.15
N ASP A 2 -5.17 -9.24 23.36
CA ASP A 2 -6.17 -10.33 23.49
C ASP A 2 -6.84 -10.64 22.14
N THR A 3 -6.23 -10.19 21.04
CA THR A 3 -6.71 -10.38 19.67
C THR A 3 -5.63 -11.08 18.86
N LEU A 4 -5.94 -12.28 18.39
CA LEU A 4 -5.08 -13.03 17.48
C LEU A 4 -5.56 -12.82 16.05
N GLY A 5 -4.67 -12.37 15.18
CA GLY A 5 -4.91 -12.26 13.74
C GLY A 5 -3.80 -12.96 12.99
N ALA A 6 -4.15 -13.61 11.89
CA ALA A 6 -3.19 -14.17 10.94
C ALA A 6 -3.50 -13.63 9.55
N PHE A 7 -2.46 -13.27 8.81
CA PHE A 7 -2.57 -12.94 7.40
C PHE A 7 -1.39 -13.56 6.67
N ALA A 8 -1.58 -13.83 5.40
CA ALA A 8 -0.53 -14.31 4.52
C ALA A 8 -0.63 -13.55 3.20
N VAL A 9 0.53 -13.25 2.61
CA VAL A 9 0.63 -12.61 1.30
C VAL A 9 1.42 -13.54 0.41
N LEU A 10 0.79 -14.02 -0.66
CA LEU A 10 1.46 -14.75 -1.72
C LEU A 10 1.90 -13.75 -2.79
N VAL A 11 3.21 -13.63 -2.99
CA VAL A 11 3.78 -12.84 -4.09
C VAL A 11 4.22 -13.82 -5.17
N SER A 12 3.68 -13.67 -6.38
CA SER A 12 3.96 -14.51 -7.54
C SER A 12 4.50 -13.68 -8.70
N GLU A 13 4.69 -14.34 -9.84
CA GLU A 13 4.85 -13.65 -11.12
C GLU A 13 3.63 -12.77 -11.45
N ASN A 14 3.85 -11.80 -12.34
CA ASN A 14 2.79 -10.93 -12.83
C ASN A 14 1.79 -11.75 -13.65
N ASP A 15 0.55 -11.83 -13.18
CA ASP A 15 -0.55 -12.56 -13.83
C ASP A 15 -1.46 -11.66 -14.70
N GLY A 16 -1.17 -10.35 -14.77
CA GLY A 16 -1.96 -9.35 -15.48
C GLY A 16 -3.28 -8.96 -14.80
N VAL A 17 -3.58 -9.49 -13.61
CA VAL A 17 -4.87 -9.28 -12.93
C VAL A 17 -4.65 -8.71 -11.53
N ASN A 18 -3.86 -9.38 -10.70
CA ASN A 18 -3.64 -8.97 -9.32
C ASN A 18 -2.74 -7.73 -9.25
N PRO A 19 -2.95 -6.84 -8.27
CA PRO A 19 -2.15 -5.62 -8.10
C PRO A 19 -0.65 -5.90 -8.03
N ILE A 20 0.15 -4.97 -8.55
CA ILE A 20 1.61 -5.06 -8.56
C ILE A 20 2.21 -4.22 -7.43
N VAL A 21 3.35 -4.68 -6.90
CA VAL A 21 4.13 -3.92 -5.92
C VAL A 21 5.19 -3.11 -6.65
N ARG A 22 5.17 -1.78 -6.49
CA ARG A 22 6.08 -0.85 -7.17
C ARG A 22 7.43 -0.79 -6.47
N THR A 23 8.43 -1.46 -7.05
CA THR A 23 9.80 -1.56 -6.49
C THR A 23 10.66 -0.31 -6.69
N ASP A 24 10.26 0.57 -7.60
CA ASP A 24 10.82 1.90 -7.84
C ASP A 24 10.35 2.94 -6.80
N VAL A 25 9.24 2.67 -6.10
CA VAL A 25 8.63 3.58 -5.11
C VAL A 25 8.81 3.06 -3.67
N ILE A 26 9.98 2.49 -3.36
CA ILE A 26 10.28 1.97 -2.01
C ILE A 26 10.83 3.09 -1.10
N GLY A 27 10.05 3.53 -0.11
CA GLY A 27 10.55 4.42 0.92
C GLY A 27 11.36 3.65 1.96
N ARG A 28 12.46 4.25 2.43
CA ARG A 28 13.30 3.65 3.47
C ARG A 28 13.83 4.72 4.41
N HIS A 29 13.58 4.55 5.70
CA HIS A 29 14.23 5.30 6.75
C HIS A 29 15.28 4.43 7.43
N THR A 30 16.56 4.78 7.26
CA THR A 30 17.67 4.10 7.91
C THR A 30 17.93 4.66 9.29
N ILE A 31 18.31 3.79 10.22
CA ILE A 31 18.72 4.18 11.57
C ILE A 31 19.86 5.21 11.48
N GLY A 32 19.78 6.28 12.28
CA GLY A 32 20.76 7.37 12.29
C GLY A 32 20.45 8.56 11.37
N SER A 33 19.36 8.50 10.59
CA SER A 33 18.95 9.58 9.66
C SER A 33 18.11 10.69 10.31
N GLY A 34 18.04 10.70 11.65
CA GLY A 34 17.16 11.57 12.45
C GLY A 34 15.82 10.91 12.77
N ALA A 35 15.32 11.07 14.00
CA ALA A 35 14.13 10.36 14.49
C ALA A 35 12.86 11.25 14.59
N SER A 36 12.89 12.46 14.02
CA SER A 36 11.70 13.33 14.06
C SER A 36 10.58 12.75 13.18
N PRO A 37 9.30 12.83 13.59
CA PRO A 37 8.18 12.34 12.78
C PRO A 37 8.17 12.89 11.35
N GLN A 38 8.56 14.15 11.17
CA GLN A 38 8.65 14.77 9.86
C GLN A 38 9.76 14.15 9.01
N ALA A 39 10.95 13.92 9.56
CA ALA A 39 12.07 13.30 8.84
C ALA A 39 11.73 11.86 8.42
N VAL A 40 11.14 11.10 9.33
CA VAL A 40 10.67 9.73 9.07
C VAL A 40 9.66 9.73 7.94
N MET A 41 8.59 10.53 8.04
CA MET A 41 7.53 10.58 7.02
C MET A 41 8.05 11.12 5.69
N THR A 42 9.01 12.04 5.70
CA THR A 42 9.66 12.50 4.47
C THR A 42 10.40 11.34 3.78
N ALA A 43 11.18 10.56 4.54
CA ALA A 43 11.97 9.46 4.01
C ALA A 43 11.12 8.29 3.47
N ILE A 44 9.99 8.01 4.12
CA ILE A 44 9.13 6.87 3.76
C ILE A 44 7.88 7.29 2.97
N VAL A 45 7.55 8.56 2.82
CA VAL A 45 6.34 8.96 2.05
C VAL A 45 6.72 9.86 0.87
N THR A 46 7.25 11.05 1.11
CA THR A 46 7.45 12.00 0.00
C THR A 46 8.67 11.68 -0.85
N ASN A 47 9.82 11.35 -0.25
CA ASN A 47 11.04 11.01 -0.99
C ASN A 47 10.85 9.89 -2.02
N PRO A 48 10.21 8.74 -1.72
CA PRO A 48 10.00 7.71 -2.73
C PRO A 48 9.08 8.16 -3.85
N LEU A 49 8.05 8.96 -3.56
CA LEU A 49 7.14 9.51 -4.57
C LEU A 49 7.82 10.57 -5.45
N ASP A 50 8.68 11.41 -4.87
CA ASP A 50 9.45 12.44 -5.59
C ASP A 50 10.35 11.82 -6.67
N ARG A 51 10.97 10.67 -6.36
CA ARG A 51 11.86 9.97 -7.31
C ARG A 51 11.16 9.55 -8.60
N VAL A 52 9.85 9.33 -8.55
CA VAL A 52 9.03 8.91 -9.69
C VAL A 52 8.01 9.96 -10.13
N GLY A 53 8.04 11.16 -9.52
CA GLY A 53 7.17 12.27 -9.87
C GLY A 53 5.68 12.07 -9.56
N ILE A 54 5.34 11.26 -8.56
CA ILE A 54 3.94 10.99 -8.17
C ILE A 54 3.47 12.01 -7.11
N SER A 55 2.31 12.64 -7.33
CA SER A 55 1.69 13.54 -6.35
C SER A 55 1.10 12.76 -5.17
N LEU A 56 1.01 13.36 -3.97
CA LEU A 56 0.33 12.73 -2.85
C LEU A 56 -1.16 12.56 -3.14
N LYS A 57 -1.72 13.45 -3.98
CA LYS A 57 -3.10 13.39 -4.47
C LYS A 57 -3.35 12.21 -5.42
N ASP A 58 -2.31 11.64 -6.01
CA ASP A 58 -2.43 10.50 -6.93
C ASP A 58 -2.42 9.15 -6.20
N ILE A 59 -2.18 9.16 -4.88
CA ILE A 59 -2.25 7.97 -4.03
C ILE A 59 -3.64 7.88 -3.40
N ASP A 60 -4.46 6.91 -3.78
CA ASP A 60 -5.86 6.88 -3.34
C ASP A 60 -6.03 6.57 -1.86
N ARG A 61 -5.17 5.70 -1.28
CA ARG A 61 -5.20 5.37 0.15
C ARG A 61 -3.80 5.30 0.75
N PHE A 62 -3.66 5.84 1.94
CA PHE A 62 -2.47 5.63 2.76
C PHE A 62 -2.82 4.68 3.91
N ALA A 63 -2.01 3.63 4.09
CA ALA A 63 -2.14 2.68 5.18
C ALA A 63 -0.94 2.80 6.13
N PRO A 64 -0.98 3.74 7.10
CA PRO A 64 0.04 3.92 8.12
C PRO A 64 -0.23 2.99 9.31
N GLU A 65 -0.25 3.54 10.52
CA GLU A 65 -0.67 2.82 11.72
C GLU A 65 -2.20 2.91 11.85
N LEU A 66 -2.88 1.78 11.64
CA LEU A 66 -4.33 1.63 11.57
C LEU A 66 -4.93 1.15 12.89
N GLN A 67 -4.62 1.88 13.97
CA GLN A 67 -5.18 1.66 15.30
C GLN A 67 -6.61 2.22 15.38
N ASN A 68 -7.54 1.47 15.96
CA ASN A 68 -8.93 1.87 16.09
C ASN A 68 -9.06 3.05 17.08
N PRO A 69 -9.45 4.26 16.60
CA PRO A 69 -9.55 5.44 17.45
C PRO A 69 -10.61 5.32 18.54
N GLU A 70 -11.64 4.47 18.37
CA GLU A 70 -12.65 4.21 19.39
C GLU A 70 -12.04 3.58 20.65
N ILE A 71 -10.86 2.95 20.53
CA ILE A 71 -10.14 2.35 21.65
C ILE A 71 -8.98 3.25 22.09
N THR A 72 -8.20 3.78 21.15
CA THR A 72 -6.99 4.56 21.49
C THR A 72 -7.29 5.94 22.04
N VAL A 73 -8.40 6.59 21.64
CA VAL A 73 -8.77 7.91 22.16
C VAL A 73 -9.16 7.84 23.66
N PRO A 74 -10.08 6.95 24.10
CA PRO A 74 -10.37 6.78 25.53
C PRO A 74 -9.16 6.35 26.36
N ALA A 75 -8.23 5.59 25.77
CA ALA A 75 -7.00 5.17 26.43
C ALA A 75 -5.91 6.28 26.52
N GLY A 76 -6.18 7.48 26.01
CA GLY A 76 -5.27 8.62 26.07
C GLY A 76 -4.14 8.62 25.02
N ALA A 77 -4.17 7.68 24.06
CA ALA A 77 -3.22 7.63 22.94
C ALA A 77 -3.64 8.49 21.73
N GLY A 78 -4.90 8.96 21.71
CA GLY A 78 -5.44 9.81 20.66
C GLY A 78 -5.78 9.07 19.36
N ASN A 79 -6.09 9.81 18.29
CA ASN A 79 -6.40 9.23 16.98
C ASN A 79 -5.11 9.11 16.13
N VAL A 80 -4.46 7.95 16.23
CA VAL A 80 -3.17 7.70 15.57
C VAL A 80 -3.26 7.70 14.04
N PRO A 81 -4.23 7.02 13.38
CA PRO A 81 -4.38 7.12 11.92
C PRO A 81 -4.54 8.57 11.44
N GLU A 82 -5.45 9.33 12.07
CA GLU A 82 -5.71 10.72 11.67
C GLU A 82 -4.49 11.64 11.83
N ALA A 83 -3.72 11.46 12.91
CA ALA A 83 -2.47 12.19 13.11
C ALA A 83 -1.44 11.91 12.00
N ASN A 84 -1.38 10.65 11.51
CA ASN A 84 -0.52 10.29 10.38
C ASN A 84 -0.99 10.94 9.08
N TYR A 85 -2.30 10.90 8.78
CA TYR A 85 -2.85 11.55 7.58
C TYR A 85 -2.61 13.06 7.57
N LYS A 86 -2.79 13.72 8.73
CA LYS A 86 -2.47 15.15 8.87
C LYS A 86 -1.00 15.45 8.62
N MET A 87 -0.08 14.57 9.06
CA MET A 87 1.35 14.72 8.80
C MET A 87 1.68 14.56 7.31
N ILE A 88 1.10 13.56 6.64
CA ILE A 88 1.26 13.35 5.20
C ILE A 88 0.74 14.57 4.43
N ALA A 89 -0.46 15.04 4.77
CA ALA A 89 -1.06 16.21 4.16
C ALA A 89 -0.21 17.48 4.38
N ALA A 90 0.34 17.67 5.58
CA ALA A 90 1.24 18.78 5.88
C ALA A 90 2.54 18.74 5.06
N LEU A 91 3.08 17.55 4.81
CA LEU A 91 4.21 17.38 3.90
C LEU A 91 3.83 17.73 2.46
N GLY A 92 2.63 17.37 2.00
CA GLY A 92 2.13 17.78 0.68
C GLY A 92 1.93 19.28 0.54
N VAL A 93 1.54 19.98 1.61
CA VAL A 93 1.52 21.46 1.61
C VAL A 93 2.92 22.03 1.44
N LYS A 94 3.90 21.45 2.13
CA LYS A 94 5.31 21.85 1.98
C LYS A 94 5.84 21.54 0.58
N ARG A 95 5.39 20.45 -0.04
CA ARG A 95 5.78 20.02 -1.40
C ARG A 95 5.12 20.83 -2.50
N GLY A 96 3.98 21.47 -2.22
CA GLY A 96 3.18 22.21 -3.19
C GLY A 96 2.06 21.38 -3.85
N ASP A 97 1.86 20.13 -3.43
CA ASP A 97 0.76 19.28 -3.91
C ASP A 97 -0.59 19.74 -3.38
N LEU A 98 -0.60 20.27 -2.15
CA LEU A 98 -1.78 20.61 -1.37
C LEU A 98 -1.72 22.07 -0.95
N GLU A 99 -2.87 22.72 -0.90
CA GLU A 99 -3.06 23.94 -0.16
C GLU A 99 -3.39 23.64 1.30
N ARG A 100 -3.06 24.56 2.21
CA ARG A 100 -3.33 24.38 3.66
C ARG A 100 -4.81 24.14 3.97
N LYS A 101 -5.72 24.65 3.13
CA LYS A 101 -7.17 24.46 3.26
C LYS A 101 -7.63 23.03 2.92
N GLU A 102 -6.82 22.27 2.16
CA GLU A 102 -7.12 20.91 1.71
C GLU A 102 -6.71 19.84 2.74
N LEU A 103 -6.11 20.23 3.86
CA LEU A 103 -5.63 19.27 4.89
C LEU A 103 -6.74 18.34 5.38
N LEU A 104 -7.94 18.86 5.65
CA LEU A 104 -9.04 18.06 6.20
C LEU A 104 -9.71 17.19 5.13
N SER A 105 -9.89 17.72 3.90
CA SER A 105 -10.42 16.92 2.79
C SER A 105 -9.47 15.79 2.44
N PHE A 106 -8.16 16.03 2.44
CA PHE A 106 -7.17 14.99 2.19
C PHE A 106 -7.27 13.83 3.19
N VAL A 107 -7.44 14.14 4.48
CA VAL A 107 -7.62 13.12 5.53
C VAL A 107 -8.87 12.29 5.29
N ALA A 108 -9.97 12.92 4.87
CA ALA A 108 -11.23 12.23 4.59
C ALA A 108 -11.18 11.40 3.30
N GLU A 109 -10.52 11.89 2.26
CA GLU A 109 -10.49 11.29 0.93
C GLU A 109 -9.44 10.19 0.80
N HIS A 110 -8.25 10.38 1.38
CA HIS A 110 -7.10 9.47 1.24
C HIS A 110 -6.79 8.67 2.52
N GLY A 111 -7.40 9.04 3.64
CA GLY A 111 -7.30 8.30 4.88
C GLY A 111 -8.29 7.13 4.95
N MET A 112 -8.10 6.31 5.98
CA MET A 112 -9.01 5.21 6.32
C MET A 112 -9.06 5.00 7.84
N PRO A 113 -10.19 4.51 8.38
CA PRO A 113 -10.29 4.20 9.80
C PRO A 113 -9.32 3.08 10.19
N GLY A 114 -8.85 3.12 11.43
CA GLY A 114 -8.06 2.02 11.98
C GLY A 114 -8.94 0.86 12.42
N TYR A 115 -8.41 -0.36 12.33
CA TYR A 115 -9.10 -1.61 12.69
C TYR A 115 -8.48 -2.32 13.90
N ALA A 116 -7.22 -2.01 14.24
CA ALA A 116 -6.48 -2.76 15.24
C ALA A 116 -6.71 -2.16 16.65
N PRO A 117 -6.99 -2.97 17.68
CA PRO A 117 -7.41 -2.44 18.98
C PRO A 117 -6.32 -1.65 19.72
N THR A 118 -5.04 -1.98 19.52
CA THR A 118 -3.92 -1.35 20.21
C THR A 118 -2.63 -1.48 19.40
N GLN A 119 -1.51 -1.01 19.95
CA GLN A 119 -0.18 -1.10 19.36
C GLN A 119 0.31 -2.56 19.30
N GLY A 120 0.90 -2.94 18.17
CA GLY A 120 1.37 -4.28 17.86
C GLY A 120 1.83 -4.37 16.42
N HIS A 121 1.97 -5.58 15.86
CA HIS A 121 2.29 -5.76 14.44
C HIS A 121 1.04 -5.64 13.54
N ILE A 122 -0.13 -6.01 14.07
CA ILE A 122 -1.44 -5.93 13.41
C ILE A 122 -1.85 -4.50 13.00
N PRO A 123 -1.66 -3.43 13.80
CA PRO A 123 -1.92 -2.06 13.36
C PRO A 123 -0.97 -1.55 12.28
N SER A 124 0.05 -2.30 11.85
CA SER A 124 0.81 -1.88 10.66
C SER A 124 -0.13 -1.76 9.46
N GLY A 125 0.25 -1.01 8.43
CA GLY A 125 -0.52 -0.96 7.20
C GLY A 125 -0.58 -2.31 6.47
N VAL A 126 0.32 -3.26 6.78
CA VAL A 126 0.51 -4.48 5.99
C VAL A 126 -0.76 -5.33 5.85
N PRO A 127 -1.56 -5.59 6.91
CA PRO A 127 -2.81 -6.34 6.76
C PRO A 127 -3.85 -5.66 5.85
N PHE A 128 -3.75 -4.35 5.61
CA PHE A 128 -4.60 -3.68 4.61
C PHE A 128 -4.36 -4.20 3.20
N LEU A 129 -3.22 -4.86 2.90
CA LEU A 129 -2.93 -5.38 1.56
C LEU A 129 -4.03 -6.31 1.02
N GLY A 130 -4.68 -7.11 1.87
CA GLY A 130 -5.81 -7.95 1.47
C GLY A 130 -7.02 -7.13 1.03
N ALA A 131 -7.50 -6.23 1.89
CA ALA A 131 -8.63 -5.36 1.57
C ALA A 131 -8.32 -4.40 0.40
N GLY A 132 -7.11 -3.83 0.36
CA GLY A 132 -6.65 -2.96 -0.71
C GLY A 132 -6.57 -3.68 -2.06
N ARG A 133 -6.19 -4.96 -2.08
CA ARG A 133 -6.25 -5.79 -3.28
C ARG A 133 -7.69 -5.91 -3.80
N ASP A 134 -8.63 -6.28 -2.93
CA ASP A 134 -10.03 -6.45 -3.31
C ASP A 134 -10.61 -5.12 -3.82
N MET A 135 -10.32 -4.01 -3.12
CA MET A 135 -10.70 -2.66 -3.53
C MET A 135 -10.16 -2.28 -4.92
N ILE A 136 -8.93 -2.67 -5.26
CA ILE A 136 -8.35 -2.44 -6.60
C ILE A 136 -9.07 -3.27 -7.66
N LEU A 137 -9.34 -4.55 -7.38
CA LEU A 137 -10.01 -5.45 -8.32
C LEU A 137 -11.47 -5.03 -8.58
N GLU A 138 -12.14 -4.49 -7.57
CA GLU A 138 -13.47 -3.88 -7.68
C GLU A 138 -13.44 -2.51 -8.39
N GLY A 139 -12.24 -1.92 -8.56
CA GLY A 139 -12.06 -0.61 -9.20
C GLY A 139 -12.41 0.58 -8.30
N SER A 140 -12.56 0.36 -6.99
CA SER A 140 -12.86 1.42 -6.02
C SER A 140 -11.64 2.33 -5.74
N ILE A 141 -10.44 1.79 -5.86
CA ILE A 141 -9.16 2.52 -5.83
C ILE A 141 -8.25 1.98 -6.93
N LYS A 142 -7.26 2.77 -7.32
CA LYS A 142 -6.23 2.43 -8.29
C LYS A 142 -4.94 2.01 -7.61
N ASN A 143 -4.65 2.55 -6.44
CA ASN A 143 -3.42 2.26 -5.71
C ASN A 143 -3.58 2.54 -4.22
N PHE A 144 -2.61 2.09 -3.44
CA PHE A 144 -2.45 2.49 -2.05
C PHE A 144 -0.99 2.41 -1.63
N MET A 145 -0.63 3.20 -0.63
CA MET A 145 0.71 3.21 -0.05
C MET A 145 0.70 2.57 1.33
N LEU A 146 1.41 1.46 1.47
CA LEU A 146 1.67 0.80 2.75
C LEU A 146 2.83 1.50 3.44
N ILE A 147 2.66 1.84 4.71
CA ILE A 147 3.69 2.53 5.50
C ILE A 147 3.95 1.73 6.79
N GLY A 148 5.10 1.05 6.80
CA GLY A 148 5.64 0.36 7.96
C GLY A 148 6.57 1.30 8.74
N LYS A 149 6.25 1.51 10.01
CA LYS A 149 7.03 2.35 10.92
C LYS A 149 7.56 1.53 12.08
N GLY A 150 8.83 1.73 12.40
CA GLY A 150 9.45 1.19 13.61
C GLY A 150 8.78 1.72 14.88
N SER A 151 9.05 1.06 16.00
CA SER A 151 8.43 1.39 17.28
C SER A 151 8.76 2.83 17.72
N LEU A 152 7.75 3.69 17.80
CA LEU A 152 7.88 5.04 18.35
C LEU A 152 8.32 5.03 19.82
N PHE A 153 7.88 4.02 20.59
CA PHE A 153 8.28 3.87 21.98
C PHE A 153 9.79 3.58 22.08
N LEU A 154 10.27 2.58 21.35
CA LEU A 154 11.68 2.21 21.38
C LEU A 154 12.57 3.32 20.81
N ALA A 155 12.09 4.02 19.79
CA ALA A 155 12.79 5.15 19.22
C ALA A 155 12.93 6.33 20.20
N ARG A 156 11.96 6.56 21.09
CA ARG A 156 12.10 7.57 22.17
C ARG A 156 13.16 7.16 23.20
N LEU A 157 13.39 5.87 23.40
CA LEU A 157 14.39 5.36 24.34
C LEU A 157 15.80 5.30 23.74
N THR A 158 15.90 4.97 22.45
CA THR A 158 17.18 4.66 21.79
C THR A 158 17.61 5.71 20.77
N ASN A 159 16.73 6.61 20.36
CA ASN A 159 16.87 7.48 19.18
C ASN A 159 17.11 6.71 17.87
N LEU A 160 16.84 5.40 17.84
CA LEU A 160 16.92 4.57 16.65
C LEU A 160 15.50 4.36 16.10
N PHE A 161 15.30 4.80 14.87
CA PHE A 161 14.02 4.64 14.16
C PHE A 161 14.28 4.15 12.75
N ASP A 162 13.54 3.14 12.33
CA ASP A 162 13.52 2.62 10.97
C ASP A 162 12.10 2.64 10.40
N GLY A 163 12.00 2.52 9.08
CA GLY A 163 10.72 2.51 8.40
C GLY A 163 10.87 2.10 6.95
N ILE A 164 9.79 1.56 6.42
CA ILE A 164 9.68 1.14 5.03
C ILE A 164 8.31 1.50 4.50
N SER A 165 8.23 1.80 3.22
CA SER A 165 6.96 1.93 2.53
C SER A 165 7.04 1.37 1.13
N ILE A 166 5.88 0.97 0.62
CA ILE A 166 5.71 0.49 -0.74
C ILE A 166 4.38 0.98 -1.29
N VAL A 167 4.34 1.26 -2.58
CA VAL A 167 3.10 1.51 -3.31
C VAL A 167 2.66 0.20 -3.96
N VAL A 168 1.38 -0.12 -3.81
CA VAL A 168 0.70 -1.21 -4.52
C VAL A 168 -0.29 -0.56 -5.46
N GLU A 169 -0.28 -0.96 -6.73
CA GLU A 169 -1.16 -0.36 -7.74
C GLU A 169 -1.82 -1.40 -8.64
N LYS A 170 -2.89 -0.96 -9.28
CA LYS A 170 -3.63 -1.73 -10.28
C LYS A 170 -2.68 -2.22 -11.37
N ASN A 171 -2.79 -3.50 -11.66
CA ASN A 171 -2.06 -4.11 -12.75
C ASN A 171 -2.50 -3.50 -14.09
N PRO A 172 -1.58 -3.06 -14.95
CA PRO A 172 -1.93 -2.60 -16.30
C PRO A 172 -2.39 -3.72 -17.22
N GLY A 173 -2.28 -4.99 -16.79
CA GLY A 173 -2.44 -6.16 -17.63
C GLY A 173 -1.10 -6.71 -18.07
N LEU A 174 -1.11 -7.91 -18.63
CA LEU A 174 0.02 -8.36 -19.45
C LEU A 174 -0.01 -7.53 -20.73
N GLU A 175 1.10 -6.87 -21.06
CA GLU A 175 1.27 -6.37 -22.42
C GLU A 175 1.03 -7.56 -23.33
N ALA A 176 0.06 -7.45 -24.24
CA ALA A 176 -0.10 -8.45 -25.28
C ALA A 176 1.24 -8.46 -26.01
N GLU A 177 2.00 -9.55 -25.86
CA GLU A 177 3.05 -9.88 -26.82
C GLU A 177 2.34 -9.96 -28.17
N GLN A 178 2.29 -8.84 -28.88
CA GLN A 178 1.85 -8.76 -30.27
C GLN A 178 2.93 -9.38 -31.14
N VAL A 179 3.27 -10.64 -30.87
CA VAL A 179 4.01 -11.49 -31.79
C VAL A 179 2.93 -12.21 -32.62
N GLY A 180 2.44 -11.52 -33.65
CA GLY A 180 1.67 -12.17 -34.71
C GLY A 180 0.15 -12.35 -34.50
N GLY A 181 -0.49 -11.53 -33.66
CA GLY A 181 -1.95 -11.37 -33.69
C GLY A 181 -2.79 -12.53 -33.12
N VAL A 182 -2.17 -13.48 -32.41
CA VAL A 182 -2.88 -14.58 -31.72
C VAL A 182 -2.53 -14.54 -30.24
N SER A 183 -3.55 -14.48 -29.38
CA SER A 183 -3.35 -14.43 -27.92
C SER A 183 -2.89 -15.79 -27.37
N ALA A 184 -2.12 -15.83 -26.27
CA ALA A 184 -1.68 -17.07 -25.65
C ALA A 184 -2.85 -17.98 -25.22
N ASP A 185 -3.99 -17.38 -24.84
CA ASP A 185 -5.22 -18.11 -24.53
C ASP A 185 -5.86 -18.74 -25.77
N GLU A 186 -5.80 -18.06 -26.92
CA GLU A 186 -6.26 -18.60 -28.20
C GLU A 186 -5.37 -19.77 -28.66
N VAL A 187 -4.06 -19.69 -28.45
CA VAL A 187 -3.12 -20.81 -28.67
C VAL A 187 -3.45 -22.00 -27.75
N ARG A 188 -3.68 -21.75 -26.46
CA ARG A 188 -4.10 -22.81 -25.51
C ARG A 188 -5.42 -23.45 -25.93
N ARG A 189 -6.38 -22.66 -26.41
CA ARG A 189 -7.68 -23.16 -26.88
C ARG A 189 -7.53 -24.03 -28.13
N LEU A 190 -6.72 -23.58 -29.11
CA LEU A 190 -6.43 -24.33 -30.34
C LEU A 190 -5.73 -25.66 -30.04
N ILE A 191 -4.75 -25.68 -29.12
CA ILE A 191 -4.08 -26.91 -28.69
C ILE A 191 -5.09 -27.86 -28.02
N ALA A 192 -5.96 -27.34 -27.15
CA ALA A 192 -6.97 -28.15 -26.46
C ALA A 192 -8.03 -28.73 -27.41
N GLU A 193 -8.41 -28.00 -28.46
CA GLU A 193 -9.29 -28.49 -29.53
C GLU A 193 -8.59 -29.58 -30.36
N ALA A 194 -7.35 -29.36 -30.79
CA ALA A 194 -6.58 -30.33 -31.57
C ALA A 194 -6.35 -31.64 -30.79
N MET A 195 -6.06 -31.57 -29.49
CA MET A 195 -5.94 -32.75 -28.63
C MET A 195 -7.27 -33.52 -28.50
N ARG A 196 -8.41 -32.81 -28.52
CA ARG A 196 -9.74 -33.41 -28.46
C ARG A 196 -10.09 -34.14 -29.76
N GLU A 197 -9.80 -33.53 -30.91
CA GLU A 197 -9.98 -34.16 -32.22
C GLU A 197 -9.09 -35.40 -32.38
N LEU A 198 -7.82 -35.31 -31.99
CA LEU A 198 -6.90 -36.44 -32.04
C LEU A 198 -7.41 -37.62 -31.19
N ALA A 199 -7.90 -37.34 -29.99
CA ALA A 199 -8.49 -38.37 -29.12
C ALA A 199 -9.74 -39.03 -29.73
N GLN A 200 -10.55 -38.29 -30.50
CA GLN A 200 -11.71 -38.84 -31.21
C GLN A 200 -11.32 -39.69 -32.42
N THR A 201 -10.22 -39.40 -33.09
CA THR A 201 -9.73 -40.20 -34.23
C THR A 201 -9.00 -41.49 -33.83
N LEU A 202 -8.59 -41.61 -32.57
CA LEU A 202 -7.90 -42.78 -32.01
C LEU A 202 -8.84 -43.74 -31.26
N ALA A 203 -10.14 -43.44 -31.20
CA ALA A 203 -11.20 -44.27 -30.61
C ALA A 203 -12.00 -45.00 -31.70
#